data_AF-W5XZ85-F1
#
_entry.id   AF-W5XZ85-F1
#
_cell.length_a   1.000
_cell.length_b   1.000
_cell.length_c   1.000
_cell.angle_alpha   90.00
_cell.angle_beta   90.00
_cell.angle_gamma   90.00
#
_symmetry.space_group_name_H-M   'P 1'
#
loop_
_entity.id
_entity.type
_entity.pdbx_description
1 polymer ?
#
loop_
_entity_poly.entity_id
_entity_poly.type
_entity_poly.pdbx_seq_one_letter_code
_entity_poly.pdbx_strand_id
1 'polypeptide(L)'
;MSAWDMRILAEDVNVDFLDELADLDDGDIVEAVHDACVLAASDGRVTDDERLNGQAAATIAAIWAGAPYSNGDVVENYPFIRNLIGSGDEALNEAATTVLENADTDDDLDVYLEALS
;
A
#
# COMPACT_ATOMS: atom_id res chain seq x y z
N MET A 1 0.96 -16.13 6.85
CA MET A 1 0.60 -14.72 7.06
C MET A 1 1.92 -14.02 7.30
N SER A 2 2.43 -13.29 6.32
CA SER A 2 3.65 -12.52 6.50
C SER A 2 3.37 -11.37 7.45
N ALA A 3 4.38 -10.93 8.19
CA ALA A 3 4.28 -9.77 9.07
C ALA A 3 4.54 -8.46 8.30
N TRP A 4 4.50 -8.53 6.96
CA TRP A 4 4.83 -7.43 6.07
C TRP A 4 3.94 -6.21 6.31
N ASP A 5 2.61 -6.37 6.31
CA ASP A 5 1.65 -5.28 6.54
C ASP A 5 1.84 -4.66 7.93
N MET A 6 2.17 -5.48 8.93
CA MET A 6 2.47 -5.00 10.28
C MET A 6 3.72 -4.13 10.34
N ARG A 7 4.76 -4.49 9.57
CA ARG A 7 6.02 -3.76 9.54
C ARG A 7 5.91 -2.52 8.67
N ILE A 8 5.54 -2.67 7.39
CA ILE A 8 5.57 -1.58 6.41
C ILE A 8 4.64 -0.46 6.83
N LEU A 9 3.42 -0.75 7.30
CA LEU A 9 2.47 0.30 7.66
C LEU A 9 2.80 0.98 9.00
N ALA A 10 3.71 0.42 9.80
CA ALA A 10 4.13 0.98 11.08
C ALA A 10 5.48 1.72 11.02
N GLU A 11 6.12 1.80 9.85
CA GLU A 11 7.31 2.64 9.65
C GLU A 11 6.94 4.12 9.83
N ASP A 12 7.79 4.91 10.50
CA ASP A 12 7.49 6.31 10.84
C ASP A 12 7.07 7.13 9.61
N VAL A 13 7.78 6.97 8.49
CA VAL A 13 7.47 7.65 7.22
C VAL A 13 6.10 7.28 6.66
N ASN A 14 5.70 6.02 6.85
CA ASN A 14 4.42 5.52 6.37
C ASN A 14 3.27 5.93 7.31
N VAL A 15 3.53 6.09 8.60
CA VAL A 15 2.56 6.68 9.54
C VAL A 15 2.26 8.13 9.14
N ASP A 16 3.29 8.93 8.85
CA ASP A 16 3.11 10.30 8.35
C ASP A 16 2.27 10.30 7.05
N PHE A 17 2.57 9.40 6.11
CA PHE A 17 1.79 9.24 4.88
C PHE A 17 0.33 8.81 5.13
N LEU A 18 0.08 7.88 6.05
CA LEU A 18 -1.27 7.42 6.41
C LEU A 18 -2.08 8.53 7.10
N ASP A 19 -1.44 9.36 7.92
CA ASP A 19 -2.06 10.54 8.52
C ASP A 19 -2.47 11.55 7.43
N GLU A 20 -1.61 11.78 6.43
CA GLU A 20 -1.95 12.63 5.28
C GLU A 20 -3.15 12.07 4.49
N LEU A 21 -3.19 10.75 4.23
CA LEU A 21 -4.32 10.11 3.58
C LEU A 21 -5.62 10.23 4.40
N ALA A 22 -5.54 10.15 5.72
CA ALA A 22 -6.72 10.22 6.60
C ALA A 22 -7.44 11.58 6.54
N ASP A 23 -6.75 12.63 6.11
CA ASP A 23 -7.32 13.97 5.94
C ASP A 23 -8.01 14.18 4.57
N LEU A 24 -7.94 13.18 3.68
CA LEU A 24 -8.52 13.22 2.34
C LEU A 24 -9.90 12.55 2.27
N ASP A 25 -10.67 12.87 1.23
CA ASP A 25 -11.92 12.16 0.91
C ASP A 25 -11.62 10.80 0.26
N ASP A 26 -12.54 9.83 0.38
CA ASP A 26 -12.35 8.45 -0.12
C ASP A 26 -11.82 8.33 -1.56
N GLY A 27 -12.26 9.21 -2.47
CA GLY A 27 -11.79 9.23 -3.86
C GLY A 27 -10.34 9.73 -3.99
N ASP A 28 -10.01 10.78 -3.25
CA ASP A 28 -8.68 11.38 -3.22
C ASP A 28 -7.67 10.43 -2.54
N ILE A 29 -8.11 9.64 -1.56
CA ILE A 29 -7.31 8.57 -0.94
C ILE A 29 -6.89 7.53 -1.99
N VAL A 30 -7.84 7.07 -2.82
CA VAL A 30 -7.55 6.07 -3.85
C VAL A 30 -6.57 6.64 -4.89
N GLU A 31 -6.77 7.89 -5.31
CA GLU A 31 -5.86 8.58 -6.24
C GLU A 31 -4.46 8.75 -5.64
N ALA A 32 -4.35 9.18 -4.38
CA ALA A 32 -3.06 9.35 -3.71
C ALA A 32 -2.31 8.01 -3.52
N VAL A 33 -3.02 6.93 -3.20
CA VAL A 33 -2.44 5.57 -3.13
C VAL A 33 -1.96 5.13 -4.51
N HIS A 34 -2.73 5.37 -5.56
CA HIS A 34 -2.31 5.08 -6.93
C HIS A 34 -1.06 5.87 -7.33
N ASP A 35 -1.02 7.17 -7.07
CA ASP A 35 0.11 8.02 -7.40
C ASP A 35 1.39 7.61 -6.66
N ALA A 36 1.28 7.23 -5.38
CA ALA A 36 2.39 6.70 -4.61
C ALA A 36 2.95 5.39 -5.23
N CYS A 37 2.06 4.48 -5.66
CA CYS A 37 2.48 3.26 -6.36
C CYS A 37 3.20 3.58 -7.68
N VAL A 38 2.65 4.48 -8.50
CA VAL A 38 3.25 4.87 -9.79
C VAL A 38 4.60 5.56 -9.59
N LEU A 39 4.72 6.44 -8.59
CA LEU A 39 5.97 7.11 -8.26
C LEU A 39 7.06 6.11 -7.87
N ALA A 40 6.74 5.16 -6.98
CA ALA A 40 7.67 4.14 -6.52
C ALA A 40 8.00 3.09 -7.57
N ALA A 41 7.09 2.80 -8.50
CA ALA A 41 7.32 1.91 -9.64
C ALA A 41 8.17 2.57 -10.75
N SER A 42 8.40 3.88 -10.70
CA SER A 42 9.14 4.59 -11.74
C SER A 42 10.64 4.26 -11.71
N ASP A 43 11.26 4.15 -12.89
CA ASP A 43 12.73 4.03 -13.07
C ASP A 43 13.51 5.29 -12.64
N GLY A 44 12.83 6.26 -12.01
CA GLY A 44 13.42 7.49 -11.51
C GLY A 44 14.28 7.27 -10.26
N ARG A 45 15.05 8.30 -9.90
CA ARG A 45 15.67 8.34 -8.56
C ARG A 45 14.61 8.75 -7.55
N VAL A 46 13.83 7.77 -7.10
CA VAL A 46 12.94 7.91 -5.94
C VAL A 46 13.78 7.87 -4.67
N THR A 47 13.39 8.66 -3.68
CA THR A 47 14.00 8.63 -2.34
C THR A 47 13.59 7.37 -1.58
N ASP A 48 14.31 7.02 -0.52
CA ASP A 48 13.95 5.88 0.32
C ASP A 48 12.56 6.06 0.96
N ASP A 49 12.21 7.28 1.36
CA ASP A 49 10.91 7.64 1.92
C ASP A 49 9.79 7.42 0.89
N GLU A 50 9.95 7.91 -0.34
CA GLU A 50 8.98 7.70 -1.42
C GLU A 50 8.83 6.22 -1.78
N ARG A 51 9.92 5.45 -1.72
CA ARG A 51 9.88 3.99 -1.93
C ARG A 51 9.10 3.29 -0.81
N LEU A 52 9.31 3.67 0.44
CA LEU A 52 8.57 3.11 1.59
C LEU A 52 7.09 3.46 1.51
N ASN A 53 6.75 4.71 1.18
CA ASN A 53 5.36 5.14 0.96
C ASN A 53 4.70 4.37 -0.17
N GLY A 54 5.41 4.15 -1.28
CA GLY A 54 4.91 3.32 -2.38
C GLY A 54 4.67 1.87 -1.97
N GLN A 55 5.56 1.28 -1.15
CA GLN A 55 5.39 -0.08 -0.62
C GLN A 55 4.17 -0.18 0.32
N ALA A 56 3.97 0.83 1.18
CA ALA A 56 2.77 0.92 2.01
C ALA A 56 1.50 1.06 1.15
N ALA A 57 1.52 1.98 0.17
CA ALA A 57 0.42 2.18 -0.78
C ALA A 57 0.06 0.91 -1.55
N ALA A 58 1.06 0.19 -2.06
CA ALA A 58 0.86 -1.07 -2.77
C ALA A 58 0.28 -2.17 -1.87
N THR A 59 0.67 -2.18 -0.59
CA THR A 59 0.10 -3.09 0.42
C THR A 59 -1.37 -2.77 0.68
N ILE A 60 -1.72 -1.48 0.80
CA ILE A 60 -3.11 -1.03 0.95
C ILE A 60 -3.94 -1.41 -0.27
N ALA A 61 -3.40 -1.20 -1.48
CA ALA A 61 -4.05 -1.59 -2.72
C ALA A 61 -4.31 -3.11 -2.79
N ALA A 62 -3.35 -3.94 -2.37
CA ALA A 62 -3.54 -5.38 -2.28
C ALA A 62 -4.63 -5.77 -1.27
N ILE A 63 -4.69 -5.09 -0.12
CA ILE A 63 -5.78 -5.28 0.87
C ILE A 63 -7.14 -4.91 0.24
N TRP A 64 -7.20 -3.82 -0.52
CA TRP A 64 -8.42 -3.44 -1.23
C TRP A 64 -8.82 -4.45 -2.31
N ALA A 65 -7.85 -5.12 -2.93
CA ALA A 65 -8.07 -6.22 -3.87
C ALA A 65 -8.43 -7.55 -3.17
N GLY A 66 -8.35 -7.62 -1.83
CA GLY A 66 -8.80 -8.76 -1.03
C GLY A 66 -7.69 -9.56 -0.36
N ALA A 67 -6.45 -9.06 -0.36
CA ALA A 67 -5.37 -9.68 0.40
C ALA A 67 -5.70 -9.73 1.90
N PRO A 68 -5.30 -10.80 2.61
CA PRO A 68 -5.44 -10.86 4.05
C PRO A 68 -4.49 -9.87 4.72
N TYR A 69 -4.96 -9.22 5.79
CA TYR A 69 -4.15 -8.33 6.64
C TYR A 69 -4.20 -8.78 8.09
N SER A 70 -3.15 -8.43 8.84
CA SER A 70 -2.93 -8.84 10.24
C SER A 70 -2.77 -7.65 11.18
N ASN A 71 -2.48 -6.45 10.67
CA ASN A 71 -2.28 -5.24 11.47
C ASN A 71 -3.61 -4.63 11.94
N GLY A 72 -4.18 -5.19 13.00
CA GLY A 72 -5.41 -4.68 13.61
C GLY A 72 -5.28 -3.23 14.10
N ASP A 73 -4.15 -2.87 14.71
CA ASP A 73 -3.95 -1.56 15.32
C ASP A 73 -3.92 -0.43 14.27
N VAL A 74 -3.19 -0.63 13.17
CA VAL A 74 -3.15 0.35 12.06
C VAL A 74 -4.51 0.43 11.36
N VAL A 75 -5.19 -0.69 11.13
CA VAL A 75 -6.53 -0.68 10.49
C VAL A 75 -7.59 -0.03 11.39
N GLU A 76 -7.44 -0.11 12.71
CA GLU A 76 -8.28 0.61 13.66
C GLU A 76 -8.04 2.12 13.60
N ASN A 77 -6.79 2.56 13.46
CA ASN A 77 -6.41 3.98 13.36
C ASN A 77 -6.72 4.59 11.98
N TYR A 78 -6.68 3.78 10.91
CA TYR A 78 -6.88 4.19 9.52
C TYR A 78 -8.01 3.37 8.86
N PRO A 79 -9.29 3.71 9.14
CA PRO A 79 -10.43 2.90 8.68
C PRO A 79 -10.56 2.76 7.16
N PHE A 80 -9.97 3.69 6.38
CA PHE A 80 -10.00 3.64 4.91
C PHE A 80 -9.35 2.37 4.36
N ILE A 81 -8.36 1.79 5.06
CA ILE A 81 -7.70 0.53 4.66
C ILE A 81 -8.71 -0.61 4.50
N ARG A 82 -9.75 -0.66 5.36
CA ARG A 82 -10.82 -1.67 5.26
C ARG A 82 -12.10 -1.17 4.60
N ASN A 83 -12.39 0.14 4.66
CA ASN A 83 -13.64 0.69 4.14
C ASN A 83 -13.62 0.80 2.61
N LEU A 84 -12.44 0.91 2.00
CA LEU A 84 -12.25 1.04 0.56
C LEU A 84 -11.92 -0.28 -0.14
N ILE A 85 -12.21 -1.42 0.52
CA ILE A 85 -12.09 -2.72 -0.13
C ILE A 85 -13.02 -2.77 -1.36
N GLY A 86 -12.43 -3.08 -2.52
CA GLY A 86 -13.07 -3.04 -3.83
C GLY A 86 -13.03 -1.70 -4.55
N SER A 87 -12.35 -0.67 -4.02
CA SER A 87 -12.21 0.65 -4.67
C SER A 87 -11.04 0.74 -5.67
N GLY A 88 -10.11 -0.23 -5.66
CA GLY A 88 -8.98 -0.25 -6.59
C GLY A 88 -9.40 -0.62 -8.02
N ASP A 89 -8.69 -0.07 -9.00
CA ASP A 89 -8.85 -0.39 -10.42
C ASP A 89 -7.65 -1.20 -10.96
N GLU A 90 -7.75 -1.62 -12.23
CA GLU A 90 -6.72 -2.45 -12.89
C GLU A 90 -5.37 -1.72 -12.95
N ALA A 91 -5.37 -0.40 -13.16
CA ALA A 91 -4.15 0.40 -13.22
C ALA A 91 -3.44 0.46 -11.85
N LEU A 92 -4.20 0.68 -10.77
CA LEU A 92 -3.68 0.61 -9.40
C LEU A 92 -3.10 -0.78 -9.11
N ASN A 93 -3.79 -1.84 -9.52
CA ASN A 93 -3.32 -3.19 -9.26
C ASN A 93 -2.01 -3.50 -9.98
N GLU A 94 -1.86 -3.09 -11.25
CA GLU A 94 -0.61 -3.25 -12.00
C GLU A 94 0.55 -2.46 -11.37
N ALA A 95 0.30 -1.21 -10.96
CA ALA A 95 1.30 -0.38 -10.29
C ALA A 95 1.72 -0.98 -8.95
N ALA A 96 0.76 -1.40 -8.12
CA ALA A 96 1.01 -2.05 -6.84
C ALA A 96 1.80 -3.37 -7.00
N THR A 97 1.45 -4.17 -8.00
CA THR A 97 2.16 -5.42 -8.32
C THR A 97 3.63 -5.13 -8.61
N THR A 98 3.90 -4.13 -9.47
CA THR A 98 5.26 -3.73 -9.82
C THR A 98 6.06 -3.30 -8.58
N VAL A 99 5.45 -2.54 -7.66
CA VAL A 99 6.13 -2.09 -6.44
C VAL A 99 6.46 -3.27 -5.51
N LEU A 100 5.51 -4.19 -5.29
CA LEU A 100 5.70 -5.32 -4.38
C LEU A 100 6.67 -6.36 -4.96
N GLU A 101 6.66 -6.63 -6.26
CA GLU A 101 7.64 -7.52 -6.91
C GLU A 101 9.07 -7.00 -6.80
N ASN A 102 9.25 -5.67 -6.78
CA ASN A 102 10.55 -5.02 -6.66
C ASN A 102 10.91 -4.64 -5.21
N ALA A 103 10.10 -5.02 -4.23
CA ALA A 103 10.38 -4.74 -2.83
C ALA A 103 11.58 -5.57 -2.36
N ASP A 104 12.65 -4.89 -1.92
CA ASP A 104 13.82 -5.54 -1.33
C ASP A 104 13.50 -5.97 0.11
N THR A 105 12.91 -7.16 0.25
CA THR A 105 12.46 -7.73 1.53
C THR A 105 12.59 -9.25 1.55
N ASP A 106 12.84 -9.80 2.74
CA ASP A 106 12.81 -11.25 2.98
C ASP A 106 11.39 -11.77 3.32
N ASP A 107 10.42 -10.86 3.46
CA ASP A 107 9.02 -11.21 3.71
C ASP A 107 8.36 -11.83 2.48
N ASP A 108 7.49 -12.81 2.70
CA ASP A 108 6.68 -13.43 1.65
C ASP A 108 5.52 -12.50 1.26
N LEU A 109 5.54 -12.02 0.01
CA LEU A 109 4.55 -11.11 -0.56
C LEU A 109 3.55 -11.81 -1.50
N ASP A 110 3.64 -13.13 -1.68
CA ASP A 110 2.84 -13.86 -2.68
C ASP A 110 1.33 -13.67 -2.47
N VAL A 111 0.89 -13.58 -1.21
CA VAL A 111 -0.53 -13.37 -0.87
C VAL A 111 -1.06 -11.99 -1.30
N TYR A 112 -0.19 -10.98 -1.38
CA TYR A 112 -0.56 -9.65 -1.85
C TYR A 112 -0.54 -9.61 -3.37
N LEU A 113 0.49 -10.20 -3.99
CA LEU A 113 0.61 -10.31 -5.45
C LEU A 113 -0.54 -11.13 -6.06
N GLU A 114 -0.95 -12.23 -5.43
CA GLU A 114 -2.08 -13.04 -5.87
C GLU A 114 -3.42 -12.26 -5.82
N ALA A 115 -3.59 -11.39 -4.83
CA ALA A 115 -4.80 -10.58 -4.71
C ALA A 115 -4.89 -9.51 -5.81
N LEU A 116 -3.75 -9.02 -6.31
CA LEU A 116 -3.67 -7.98 -7.33
C LEU A 116 -3.83 -8.52 -8.76
N SER A 117 -3.76 -9.85 -8.96
CA SER A 117 -3.78 -10.54 -10.26
C SER A 117 -5.18 -10.86 -10.81
#